data_AF-A0A182GB86-F1
#
_entry.id   AF-A0A182GB86-F1
#
_cell.length_a   1.000
_cell.length_b   1.000
_cell.length_c   1.000
_cell.angle_alpha   90.00
_cell.angle_beta   90.00
_cell.angle_gamma   90.00
#
_symmetry.space_group_name_H-M   'P 1'
#
loop_
_entity.id
_entity.type
_entity.pdbx_description
1 polymer ?
#
loop_
_entity_poly.entity_id
_entity_poly.type
_entity_poly.pdbx_seq_one_letter_code
_entity_poly.pdbx_strand_id
1 'polypeptide(L)'
;MLLVLKFGFAPGTVELYAEKVATRGLCAIAQAESLRYKLIGGLAVRRACYGVLRFIMESGAKGCEVVVSGKLRGQRAKSMKFVDGLMIHSGDPCNEYVDTATRHVLLRQGVLGIKVKIMLPWDPNGKIGPKKPLPDNVSVVEPKDEIMYSTPRSEPKNKPTMELAEVVEPVAS
;
A
#
# COMPACT_ATOMS: atom_id res chain seq x y z
N MET A 1 6.31 11.35 30.21
CA MET A 1 5.95 11.99 31.50
C MET A 1 4.61 12.74 31.45
N LEU A 2 4.31 13.58 30.44
CA LEU A 2 3.02 14.29 30.35
C LEU A 2 1.78 13.38 30.33
N LEU A 3 1.85 12.22 29.68
CA LEU A 3 0.75 11.22 29.68
C LEU A 3 0.42 10.73 31.10
N VAL A 4 1.44 10.38 31.88
CA VAL A 4 1.27 9.90 33.26
C VAL A 4 0.64 10.97 34.14
N LEU A 5 1.14 12.22 34.06
CA LEU A 5 0.62 13.34 34.83
C LEU A 5 -0.81 13.72 34.42
N LYS A 6 -1.12 13.71 33.13
CA LYS A 6 -2.42 14.15 32.60
C LYS A 6 -3.57 13.19 32.93
N PHE A 7 -3.27 11.89 33.00
CA PHE A 7 -4.26 10.85 33.30
C PHE A 7 -4.17 10.35 34.75
N GLY A 8 -3.31 10.94 35.58
CA GLY A 8 -3.18 10.58 37.00
C GLY A 8 -2.66 9.16 37.24
N PHE A 9 -1.87 8.61 36.31
CA PHE A 9 -1.28 7.29 36.48
C PHE A 9 -0.14 7.31 37.50
N ALA A 10 0.08 6.20 38.18
CA ALA A 10 1.27 6.02 39.01
C ALA A 10 2.54 6.00 38.13
N PRO A 11 3.69 6.47 38.66
CA PRO A 11 4.94 6.43 37.93
C PRO A 11 5.32 4.98 37.61
N GLY A 12 5.63 4.69 36.34
CA GLY A 12 6.00 3.35 35.88
C GLY A 12 4.85 2.47 35.38
N THR A 13 3.58 2.92 35.45
CA THR A 13 2.44 2.14 34.92
C THR A 13 2.35 2.13 33.39
N VAL A 14 2.91 3.14 32.72
CA VAL A 14 2.81 3.30 31.26
C VAL A 14 4.19 3.25 30.64
N GLU A 15 4.38 2.29 29.74
CA GLU A 15 5.56 2.14 28.91
C GLU A 15 5.23 2.57 27.47
N LEU A 16 6.15 3.31 26.84
CA LEU A 16 5.96 3.82 25.48
C LEU A 16 6.98 3.16 24.55
N TYR A 17 6.46 2.48 23.54
CA TYR A 17 7.26 1.91 22.46
C TYR A 17 7.00 2.68 21.16
N ALA A 18 8.05 2.84 20.36
CA ALA A 18 7.97 3.47 19.06
C ALA A 18 8.47 2.49 18.00
N GLU A 19 7.60 2.14 17.06
CA GLU A 19 7.93 1.25 15.95
C GLU A 19 7.88 1.99 14.62
N LYS A 20 8.72 1.56 13.68
CA LYS A 20 8.74 2.12 12.34
C LYS A 20 7.62 1.50 11.51
N VAL A 21 6.83 2.35 10.86
CA VAL A 21 5.87 1.92 9.83
C VAL A 21 6.64 1.33 8.65
N ALA A 22 6.32 0.08 8.26
CA ALA A 22 7.03 -0.65 7.20
C ALA A 22 7.08 0.13 5.87
N THR A 23 5.91 0.54 5.36
CA THR A 23 5.76 1.26 4.08
C THR A 23 5.11 2.62 4.28
N ARG A 24 5.91 3.64 4.61
CA ARG A 24 5.43 5.02 4.81
C ARG A 24 4.68 5.60 3.60
N GLY A 25 4.99 5.13 2.39
CA GLY A 25 4.33 5.55 1.16
C GLY A 25 2.83 5.24 1.10
N LEU A 26 2.39 4.18 1.78
CA LEU A 26 1.01 3.71 1.74
C LEU A 26 0.13 4.26 2.87
N CYS A 27 0.74 4.94 3.85
CA CYS A 27 0.00 5.57 4.94
C CYS A 27 -0.50 6.97 4.54
N ALA A 28 -1.82 7.16 4.46
CA ALA A 28 -2.41 8.43 4.01
C ALA A 28 -2.08 9.58 4.97
N ILE A 29 -2.01 9.32 6.28
CA ILE A 29 -1.66 10.33 7.30
C ILE A 29 -0.24 10.87 7.06
N ALA A 30 0.72 9.97 6.89
CA ALA A 30 2.11 10.34 6.67
C ALA A 30 2.27 11.18 5.40
N GLN A 31 1.56 10.79 4.32
CA GLN A 31 1.59 11.52 3.05
C GLN A 31 0.89 12.89 3.14
N ALA A 32 -0.24 12.98 3.85
CA ALA A 32 -0.93 14.25 4.07
C ALA A 32 -0.06 15.22 4.88
N GLU A 33 0.68 14.74 5.88
CA GLU A 33 1.63 15.56 6.63
C GLU A 33 2.84 15.97 5.80
N SER A 34 3.42 15.06 5.02
CA SER A 34 4.48 15.41 4.07
C SER A 34 4.02 16.47 3.06
N LEU A 35 2.79 16.38 2.57
CA LEU A 35 2.23 17.39 1.66
C LEU A 35 2.01 18.74 2.36
N ARG A 36 1.54 18.73 3.63
CA ARG A 36 1.44 19.93 4.46
C ARG A 36 2.78 20.64 4.61
N TYR A 37 3.85 19.92 4.96
CA TYR A 37 5.17 20.53 5.11
C TYR A 37 5.75 21.04 3.79
N LYS A 38 5.53 20.34 2.67
CA LYS A 38 5.95 20.81 1.33
C LYS A 38 5.26 22.13 0.96
N LEU A 39 3.98 22.28 1.29
CA LEU A 39 3.21 23.52 1.02
C LEU A 39 3.63 24.67 1.95
N ILE A 40 3.91 24.39 3.23
CA ILE A 40 4.47 25.39 4.16
C ILE A 40 5.86 25.84 3.69
N GLY A 41 6.66 24.93 3.15
CA GLY A 41 7.97 25.21 2.56
C GLY A 41 7.93 26.04 1.26
N GLY A 42 6.77 26.52 0.83
CA GLY A 42 6.63 27.41 -0.32
C GLY A 42 6.69 26.72 -1.68
N LEU A 43 6.65 25.38 -1.74
CA LEU A 43 6.55 24.69 -3.02
C LEU A 43 5.19 24.98 -3.68
N ALA A 44 5.21 25.15 -5.00
CA ALA A 44 3.99 25.30 -5.78
C ALA A 44 3.07 24.08 -5.62
N VAL A 45 1.77 24.32 -5.44
CA VAL A 45 0.77 23.28 -5.10
C VAL A 45 0.79 22.11 -6.07
N ARG A 46 0.81 22.37 -7.39
CA ARG A 46 0.86 21.31 -8.41
C ARG A 46 2.12 20.45 -8.26
N ARG A 47 3.28 21.09 -8.11
CA ARG A 47 4.57 20.39 -7.96
C ARG A 47 4.59 19.53 -6.69
N ALA A 48 4.08 20.07 -5.58
CA ALA A 48 3.99 19.34 -4.32
C ALA A 48 3.05 18.11 -4.43
N CYS A 49 1.88 18.28 -5.04
CA CYS A 49 0.91 17.19 -5.22
C CYS A 49 1.44 16.09 -6.14
N TYR A 50 1.97 16.43 -7.32
CA TYR A 50 2.55 15.42 -8.22
C TYR A 50 3.74 14.70 -7.60
N GLY A 51 4.57 15.40 -6.80
CA GLY A 51 5.68 14.76 -6.10
C GLY A 51 5.23 13.76 -5.03
N VAL A 52 4.09 13.99 -4.35
CA VAL A 52 3.52 13.04 -3.38
C VAL A 52 2.80 11.91 -4.09
N LEU A 53 2.01 12.22 -5.11
CA LEU A 53 1.25 11.26 -5.90
C LEU A 53 2.18 10.24 -6.58
N ARG A 54 3.27 10.70 -7.20
CA ARG A 54 4.30 9.83 -7.77
C ARG A 54 4.94 8.92 -6.72
N PHE A 55 5.27 9.46 -5.55
CA PHE A 55 5.87 8.69 -4.46
C PHE A 55 4.92 7.58 -3.94
N ILE A 56 3.61 7.84 -3.88
CA ILE A 56 2.60 6.86 -3.47
C ILE A 56 2.50 5.73 -4.50
N MET A 57 2.47 6.06 -5.78
CA MET A 57 2.41 5.06 -6.86
C MET A 57 3.69 4.22 -6.93
N GLU A 58 4.87 4.85 -6.81
CA GLU A 58 6.18 4.14 -6.74
C GLU A 58 6.28 3.23 -5.51
N SER A 59 5.53 3.53 -4.44
CA SER A 59 5.44 2.68 -3.24
C SER A 59 4.51 1.47 -3.41
N GLY A 60 3.91 1.28 -4.59
CA GLY A 60 3.07 0.11 -4.92
C GLY A 60 1.58 0.27 -4.59
N ALA A 61 1.06 1.50 -4.48
CA ALA A 61 -0.37 1.72 -4.38
C ALA A 61 -1.09 1.34 -5.69
N LYS A 62 -2.33 0.84 -5.61
CA LYS A 62 -3.18 0.61 -6.80
C LYS A 62 -3.68 1.91 -7.41
N GLY A 63 -3.85 2.93 -6.57
CA GLY A 63 -4.21 4.27 -6.99
C GLY A 63 -4.21 5.26 -5.85
N CYS A 64 -4.27 6.53 -6.21
CA CYS A 64 -4.16 7.65 -5.29
C CYS A 64 -5.03 8.82 -5.77
N GLU A 65 -5.68 9.49 -4.82
CA GLU A 65 -6.39 10.74 -5.05
C GLU A 65 -5.93 11.78 -4.02
N VAL A 66 -5.37 12.88 -4.50
CA VAL A 66 -5.00 14.04 -3.67
C VAL A 66 -5.88 15.22 -4.05
N VAL A 67 -6.64 15.72 -3.09
CA VAL A 67 -7.49 16.91 -3.24
C VAL A 67 -6.93 18.03 -2.37
N VAL A 68 -6.62 19.16 -3.00
CA VAL A 68 -6.25 20.40 -2.31
C VAL A 68 -7.34 21.44 -2.53
N SER A 69 -7.91 21.92 -1.44
CA SER A 69 -9.05 22.84 -1.42
C SER A 69 -8.71 24.10 -0.64
N GLY A 70 -9.20 25.25 -1.10
CA GLY A 70 -9.10 26.53 -0.40
C GLY A 70 -8.67 27.68 -1.32
N LYS A 71 -8.13 28.74 -0.71
CA LYS A 71 -7.66 29.94 -1.43
C LYS A 71 -6.27 29.69 -2.03
N LEU A 72 -6.22 29.39 -3.32
CA LEU A 72 -4.98 29.00 -4.01
C LEU A 72 -4.22 30.20 -4.61
N ARG A 73 -4.79 30.87 -5.62
CA ARG A 73 -4.21 32.08 -6.24
C ARG A 73 -5.14 33.28 -6.22
N GLY A 74 -6.44 33.08 -6.01
CA GLY A 74 -7.44 34.13 -6.01
C GLY A 74 -8.19 34.20 -4.68
N GLN A 75 -9.03 35.23 -4.53
CA GLN A 75 -9.85 35.42 -3.33
C GLN A 75 -10.93 34.33 -3.17
N ARG A 76 -11.39 33.76 -4.28
CA ARG A 76 -12.36 32.66 -4.29
C ARG A 76 -11.66 31.32 -4.05
N ALA A 77 -12.30 30.46 -3.26
CA ALA A 77 -11.82 29.11 -3.05
C ALA A 77 -11.89 28.29 -4.35
N LYS A 78 -10.89 27.43 -4.55
CA LYS A 78 -10.83 26.45 -5.65
C LYS A 78 -10.43 25.10 -5.07
N SER A 79 -10.96 24.04 -5.68
CA SER A 79 -10.56 22.66 -5.37
C SER A 79 -9.79 22.09 -6.57
N MET A 80 -8.62 21.54 -6.31
CA MET A 80 -7.78 20.86 -7.28
C MET A 80 -7.71 19.38 -6.89
N LYS A 81 -8.21 18.51 -7.76
CA LYS A 81 -8.18 17.06 -7.59
C LYS A 81 -7.12 16.49 -8.53
N PHE A 82 -6.18 15.74 -7.97
CA PHE A 82 -5.14 15.01 -8.67
C PHE A 82 -5.41 13.52 -8.45
N VAL A 83 -5.58 12.75 -9.51
CA VAL A 83 -5.92 11.32 -9.46
C VAL A 83 -4.92 10.57 -10.31
N ASP A 84 -4.52 9.40 -9.84
CA ASP A 84 -3.71 8.43 -10.59
C ASP A 84 -4.07 7.01 -10.17
N GLY A 85 -4.02 6.06 -11.11
CA GLY A 85 -4.41 4.67 -10.90
C GLY A 85 -5.91 4.44 -10.67
N LEU A 86 -6.23 3.31 -10.02
CA LEU A 86 -7.60 2.88 -9.71
C LEU A 86 -8.07 3.41 -8.35
N MET A 87 -9.30 3.94 -8.27
CA MET A 87 -9.89 4.39 -7.01
C MET A 87 -11.36 4.00 -6.90
N ILE A 88 -11.67 3.15 -5.94
CA ILE A 88 -13.04 2.77 -5.60
C ILE A 88 -13.70 3.83 -4.70
N HIS A 89 -15.00 4.04 -4.88
CA HIS A 89 -15.76 5.06 -4.15
C HIS A 89 -17.00 4.51 -3.42
N SER A 90 -17.43 3.30 -3.77
CA SER A 90 -18.68 2.69 -3.32
C SER A 90 -18.46 1.28 -2.76
N GLY A 91 -19.36 0.85 -1.88
CA GLY A 91 -19.34 -0.47 -1.26
C GLY A 91 -18.43 -0.57 -0.04
N ASP A 92 -18.54 -1.68 0.67
CA ASP A 92 -17.71 -1.99 1.85
C ASP A 92 -16.21 -2.11 1.56
N PRO A 93 -15.75 -2.56 0.36
CA PRO A 93 -14.33 -2.56 0.03
C PRO A 93 -13.67 -1.18 0.18
N CYS A 94 -14.43 -0.08 0.09
CA CYS A 94 -13.89 1.26 0.32
C CYS A 94 -13.33 1.44 1.73
N ASN A 95 -13.91 0.81 2.75
CA ASN A 95 -13.46 0.94 4.14
C ASN A 95 -12.18 0.16 4.41
N GLU A 96 -12.01 -1.00 3.77
CA GLU A 96 -10.85 -1.87 3.96
C GLU A 96 -9.68 -1.50 3.02
N TYR A 97 -9.95 -1.10 1.78
CA TYR A 97 -8.93 -0.83 0.77
C TYR A 97 -8.48 0.63 0.70
N VAL A 98 -9.31 1.59 1.10
CA VAL A 98 -9.00 3.02 0.91
C VAL A 98 -8.64 3.65 2.24
N ASP A 99 -7.35 3.95 2.43
CA ASP A 99 -6.91 4.78 3.54
C ASP A 99 -7.12 6.26 3.18
N THR A 100 -7.76 7.01 4.06
CA THR A 100 -8.07 8.44 3.83
C THR A 100 -7.58 9.30 4.97
N ALA A 101 -6.96 10.44 4.62
CA ALA A 101 -6.48 11.40 5.60
C ALA A 101 -6.78 12.83 5.16
N THR A 102 -7.26 13.64 6.11
CA THR A 102 -7.46 15.07 5.93
C THR A 102 -6.54 15.87 6.84
N ARG A 103 -5.90 16.92 6.32
CA ARG A 103 -5.04 17.83 7.08
C ARG A 103 -5.27 19.27 6.67
N HIS A 104 -5.05 20.19 7.60
CA HIS A 104 -5.16 21.62 7.39
C HIS A 104 -3.77 22.25 7.30
N VAL A 105 -3.57 23.14 6.33
CA VAL A 105 -2.35 23.92 6.16
C VAL A 105 -2.67 25.38 6.41
N LEU A 106 -1.97 25.97 7.36
CA LEU A 106 -2.06 27.38 7.67
C LEU A 106 -1.09 28.13 6.76
N LEU A 107 -1.61 28.97 5.87
CA LEU A 107 -0.84 29.91 5.06
C LEU A 107 -1.25 31.34 5.43
N ARG A 108 -0.43 32.33 5.06
CA ARG A 108 -0.73 33.76 5.32
C ARG A 108 -2.07 34.22 4.73
N GLN A 109 -2.49 33.65 3.59
CA GLN A 109 -3.77 33.99 2.95
C GLN A 109 -5.00 33.32 3.58
N GLY A 110 -4.80 32.34 4.47
CA GLY A 110 -5.86 31.54 5.09
C GLY A 110 -5.48 30.07 5.18
N VAL A 111 -6.49 29.22 5.38
CA VAL A 111 -6.31 27.77 5.53
C VAL A 111 -6.57 27.05 4.22
N LEU A 112 -5.66 26.15 3.84
CA LEU A 112 -5.88 25.14 2.80
C LEU A 112 -6.25 23.80 3.44
N GLY A 113 -7.21 23.09 2.85
CA GLY A 113 -7.57 21.72 3.19
C GLY A 113 -6.92 20.74 2.22
N ILE A 114 -6.18 19.78 2.76
CA ILE A 114 -5.65 18.62 2.04
C ILE A 114 -6.51 17.40 2.38
N LYS A 115 -6.87 16.62 1.37
CA LYS A 115 -7.43 15.29 1.50
C LYS A 115 -6.63 14.33 0.62
N VAL A 116 -6.04 13.30 1.21
CA VAL A 116 -5.32 12.23 0.51
C VAL A 116 -6.14 10.95 0.67
N LYS A 117 -6.38 10.24 -0.43
CA LYS A 117 -6.93 8.89 -0.45
C LYS A 117 -5.93 7.97 -1.15
N ILE A 118 -5.59 6.85 -0.54
CA ILE A 118 -4.68 5.85 -1.09
C ILE A 118 -5.42 4.53 -1.17
N MET A 119 -5.50 3.95 -2.36
CA MET A 119 -6.03 2.60 -2.55
C MET A 119 -4.88 1.60 -2.38
N LEU A 120 -4.97 0.81 -1.30
CA LEU A 120 -3.98 -0.18 -0.94
C LEU A 120 -3.97 -1.35 -1.93
N PRO A 121 -2.80 -1.96 -2.18
CA PRO A 121 -2.73 -3.21 -2.93
C PRO A 121 -3.34 -4.37 -2.12
N TRP A 122 -3.80 -5.39 -2.83
CA TRP A 122 -4.21 -6.63 -2.18
C TRP A 122 -2.96 -7.46 -1.87
N ASP A 123 -2.83 -7.93 -0.64
CA ASP A 123 -1.71 -8.76 -0.20
C ASP A 123 -2.26 -9.96 0.61
N PRO A 124 -2.03 -11.21 0.17
CA PRO A 124 -2.44 -12.40 0.92
C PRO A 124 -1.89 -12.45 2.35
N ASN A 125 -0.70 -11.88 2.58
CA ASN A 125 -0.06 -11.86 3.91
C ASN A 125 -0.67 -10.81 4.83
N GLY A 126 -1.33 -9.79 4.28
CA GLY A 126 -1.96 -8.71 5.04
C GLY A 126 -1.00 -7.72 5.69
N LYS A 127 0.25 -7.61 5.20
CA LYS A 127 1.24 -6.67 5.76
C LYS A 127 1.09 -5.27 5.18
N ILE A 128 0.75 -5.20 3.89
CA ILE A 128 0.77 -3.97 3.09
C ILE A 128 -0.66 -3.49 2.80
N GLY A 129 -1.62 -4.40 2.80
CA GLY A 129 -3.02 -4.11 2.54
C GLY A 129 -3.95 -5.23 3.03
N PRO A 130 -5.24 -5.18 2.65
CA PRO A 130 -6.23 -6.14 3.12
C PRO A 130 -6.00 -7.55 2.54
N LYS A 131 -6.28 -8.56 3.36
CA LYS A 131 -6.17 -9.98 2.99
C LYS A 131 -7.27 -10.44 2.04
N LYS A 132 -8.48 -9.89 2.22
CA LYS A 132 -9.64 -10.24 1.39
C LYS A 132 -9.47 -9.63 0.01
N PRO A 133 -9.53 -10.40 -1.09
CA PRO A 133 -9.54 -9.85 -2.43
C PRO A 133 -10.78 -8.99 -2.66
N LEU A 134 -10.75 -8.17 -3.71
CA LEU A 134 -11.95 -7.47 -4.17
C LEU A 134 -13.02 -8.50 -4.54
N PRO A 135 -14.31 -8.23 -4.23
CA PRO A 135 -15.39 -9.19 -4.46
C PRO A 135 -15.55 -9.58 -5.93
N ASP A 136 -15.18 -8.68 -6.84
CA ASP A 136 -15.32 -8.87 -8.29
C ASP A 136 -14.08 -9.56 -8.90
N ASN A 137 -13.00 -9.74 -8.14
CA ASN A 137 -11.75 -10.30 -8.66
C ASN A 137 -11.72 -11.83 -8.50
N VAL A 138 -12.12 -12.55 -9.55
CA VAL A 138 -12.10 -14.01 -9.61
C VAL A 138 -10.76 -14.49 -10.20
N SER A 139 -9.96 -15.20 -9.41
CA SER A 139 -8.73 -15.85 -9.90
C SER A 139 -9.05 -17.25 -10.44
N VAL A 140 -8.98 -17.42 -11.76
CA VAL A 140 -9.09 -18.74 -12.40
C VAL A 140 -7.69 -19.36 -12.42
N VAL A 141 -7.53 -20.49 -11.75
CA VAL A 141 -6.26 -21.23 -11.73
C VAL A 141 -6.16 -22.05 -13.02
N GLU A 142 -5.02 -21.98 -13.70
CA GLU A 142 -4.77 -22.79 -14.88
C GLU A 142 -4.76 -24.28 -14.48
N PRO A 143 -5.45 -25.14 -15.26
CA PRO A 143 -5.41 -26.56 -15.01
C PRO A 143 -3.98 -27.07 -15.12
N LYS A 144 -3.63 -28.05 -14.28
CA LYS A 144 -2.34 -28.72 -14.40
C LYS A 144 -2.31 -29.50 -15.71
N ASP A 145 -1.15 -29.52 -16.37
CA ASP A 145 -0.94 -30.36 -17.55
C ASP A 145 -1.05 -31.84 -17.13
N GLU A 146 -2.18 -32.46 -17.45
CA GLU A 146 -2.39 -33.89 -17.24
C GLU A 146 -1.72 -34.66 -18.38
N ILE A 147 -0.74 -35.49 -18.03
CA ILE A 147 -0.14 -36.43 -18.98
C ILE A 147 -1.19 -37.49 -19.30
N MET A 148 -1.72 -37.49 -20.52
CA MET A 148 -2.62 -38.55 -20.96
C MET A 148 -1.85 -39.87 -21.02
N TYR A 149 -2.17 -40.78 -20.10
CA TYR A 149 -1.62 -42.13 -20.13
C TYR A 149 -2.34 -42.93 -21.23
N SER A 150 -1.61 -43.29 -22.29
CA SER A 150 -2.11 -44.11 -23.38
C SER A 150 -2.24 -45.60 -23.01
N THR A 151 -1.52 -46.05 -21.97
CA THR A 151 -1.54 -47.42 -21.49
C THR A 151 -1.60 -47.47 -19.95
N PRO A 152 -2.26 -48.48 -19.37
CA PRO A 152 -2.31 -48.64 -17.92
C PRO A 152 -0.90 -48.95 -17.38
N ARG A 153 -0.37 -48.08 -16.51
CA ARG A 153 0.91 -48.27 -15.81
C ARG A 153 0.67 -48.45 -14.32
N SER A 154 1.23 -49.50 -13.73
CA SER A 154 1.23 -49.71 -12.27
C SER A 154 2.48 -49.06 -11.65
N GLU A 155 2.30 -48.15 -10.69
CA GLU A 155 3.39 -47.70 -9.81
C GLU A 155 3.38 -48.47 -8.48
N PRO A 156 4.39 -49.30 -8.19
CA PRO A 156 4.49 -49.98 -6.91
C PRO A 156 4.83 -48.97 -5.79
N LYS A 157 4.10 -49.04 -4.67
CA LYS A 157 4.24 -48.14 -3.51
C LYS A 157 5.60 -48.19 -2.80
N ASN A 158 6.46 -49.17 -3.11
CA ASN A 158 7.74 -49.37 -2.45
C ASN A 158 8.87 -49.26 -3.49
N LYS A 159 9.45 -48.06 -3.64
CA LYS A 159 10.70 -47.88 -4.40
C LYS A 159 11.86 -48.01 -3.39
N PRO A 160 12.72 -49.03 -3.46
CA PRO A 160 14.04 -48.91 -2.85
C PRO A 160 14.78 -47.78 -3.56
N THR A 161 15.32 -46.83 -2.82
CA THR A 161 16.25 -45.82 -3.33
C THR A 161 17.44 -46.56 -3.94
N MET A 162 17.50 -46.63 -5.28
CA MET A 162 18.71 -47.05 -5.98
C MET A 162 19.47 -45.80 -6.42
N GLU A 163 20.74 -45.82 -6.06
CA GLU A 163 21.73 -44.76 -6.11
C GLU A 163 21.96 -44.22 -7.53
N LEU A 164 22.40 -42.96 -7.59
CA LEU A 164 22.96 -42.31 -8.77
C LEU A 164 24.10 -43.18 -9.34
N ALA A 165 23.87 -43.82 -10.49
CA ALA A 165 24.94 -44.43 -11.27
C ALA A 165 25.61 -43.36 -12.14
N GLU A 166 26.90 -43.18 -11.92
CA GLU A 166 27.84 -42.32 -12.64
C GLU A 166 27.76 -42.50 -14.17
N VAL A 167 27.72 -41.38 -14.90
CA VAL A 167 28.04 -41.36 -16.32
C VAL A 167 29.55 -41.36 -16.43
N VAL A 168 30.14 -42.52 -16.73
CA VAL A 168 31.53 -42.62 -17.21
C VAL A 168 31.51 -42.38 -18.71
N GLU A 169 32.10 -41.28 -19.17
CA GLU A 169 32.37 -41.04 -20.59
C GLU A 169 33.42 -42.05 -21.12
N PRO A 170 33.24 -42.68 -22.28
CA PRO A 170 34.32 -43.37 -22.94
C PRO A 170 35.17 -42.35 -23.72
N VAL A 171 36.44 -42.25 -23.31
CA VAL A 171 37.53 -41.65 -24.09
C VAL A 171 37.65 -42.41 -25.42
N ALA A 172 37.53 -41.70 -26.54
CA ALA A 172 37.91 -42.20 -27.86
C ALA A 172 39.20 -41.51 -28.30
N SER A 173 40.16 -42.36 -28.71
CA SER A 173 41.48 -42.04 -29.27
C SER A 173 41.45 -41.28 -30.58
#